data_AF-A0A853T365-F1
#
_entry.id   AF-A0A853T365-F1
#
_cell.length_a   1.000
_cell.length_b   1.000
_cell.length_c   1.000
_cell.angle_alpha   90.00
_cell.angle_beta   90.00
_cell.angle_gamma   90.00
#
_symmetry.space_group_name_H-M   'P 1'
#
loop_
_entity.id
_entity.type
_entity.pdbx_description
1 polymer ?
#
loop_
_entity_poly.entity_id
_entity_poly.type
_entity_poly.pdbx_seq_one_letter_code
_entity_poly.pdbx_strand_id
1 'polypeptide(L)'
;MTIFGIGIHILIAVFFAIHVVRNGQQLYWLLILFMFPLLGSVVYFFAIYLPNSRLPQGARKVASVAVQVLDPNRELREAKAAFEYTPTAQNQMRLASAQLEAGDAQEAAATYEACLRGAFSSDLEIRLGAARAYLECARGAEALTHLEFIRRTDIHFRPEMVSLLTARALAQSGRQQEAKAEFDDALTRYNSFECRAECAIWALQQGNKVLSERLLLDIDSAMARWSSHTRAMYAPLLARLEAARR
;
A
#
# COMPACT_ATOMS: atom_id res chain seq x y z
N MET A 1 -3.85 -53.10 0.32
CA MET A 1 -3.28 -53.60 1.59
C MET A 1 -1.90 -52.97 1.79
N THR A 2 -1.83 -51.93 2.63
CA THR A 2 -0.75 -51.64 3.62
C THR A 2 0.73 -51.81 3.26
N ILE A 3 1.19 -51.49 2.05
CA ILE A 3 2.65 -51.51 1.74
C ILE A 3 3.17 -50.14 1.28
N PHE A 4 2.33 -49.29 0.69
CA PHE A 4 2.76 -48.00 0.12
C PHE A 4 3.00 -46.87 1.13
N GLY A 5 2.34 -46.89 2.30
CA GLY A 5 2.56 -45.88 3.35
C GLY A 5 3.93 -46.02 4.01
N ILE A 6 4.28 -47.24 4.42
CA ILE A 6 5.47 -47.53 5.23
C ILE A 6 6.77 -47.09 4.53
N GLY A 7 6.85 -47.22 3.20
CA GLY A 7 8.04 -46.83 2.42
C GLY A 7 8.33 -45.32 2.41
N ILE A 8 7.30 -44.47 2.35
CA ILE A 8 7.46 -43.00 2.37
C ILE A 8 7.99 -42.51 3.71
N HIS A 9 7.52 -43.11 4.81
CA HIS A 9 7.90 -42.69 6.15
C HIS A 9 9.36 -43.05 6.44
N ILE A 10 9.82 -44.19 5.90
CA ILE A 10 11.22 -44.61 5.97
C ILE A 10 12.13 -43.66 5.17
N LEU A 11 11.73 -43.26 3.96
CA LEU A 11 12.50 -42.29 3.16
C LEU A 11 12.63 -40.94 3.87
N ILE A 12 11.55 -40.46 4.49
CA ILE A 12 11.55 -39.20 5.25
C ILE A 12 12.45 -39.32 6.50
N ALA A 13 12.34 -40.42 7.25
CA ALA A 13 13.18 -40.67 8.42
C ALA A 13 14.67 -40.78 8.04
N VAL A 14 14.99 -41.46 6.94
CA VAL A 14 16.36 -41.57 6.43
C VAL A 14 16.92 -40.21 6.00
N PHE A 15 16.12 -39.38 5.32
CA PHE A 15 16.51 -38.02 4.96
C PHE A 15 16.88 -37.17 6.18
N PHE A 16 16.04 -37.18 7.22
CA PHE A 16 16.30 -36.44 8.45
C PHE A 16 17.45 -37.03 9.28
N ALA A 17 17.63 -38.35 9.29
CA ALA A 17 18.77 -39.00 9.93
C ALA A 17 20.11 -38.59 9.29
N ILE A 18 20.16 -38.55 7.96
CA ILE A 18 21.35 -38.07 7.22
C ILE A 18 21.63 -36.60 7.54
N HIS A 19 20.58 -35.77 7.66
CA HIS A 19 20.71 -34.37 8.01
C HIS A 19 21.23 -34.15 9.45
N VAL A 20 20.83 -34.98 10.42
CA VAL A 20 21.35 -34.95 11.81
C VAL A 20 22.85 -35.24 11.84
N VAL A 21 23.29 -36.30 11.15
CA VAL A 21 24.70 -36.71 11.11
C VAL A 21 25.56 -35.66 10.40
N ARG A 22 25.07 -35.09 9.28
CA ARG A 22 25.82 -34.13 8.48
C ARG A 22 25.96 -32.75 9.14
N ASN A 23 25.01 -32.36 10.00
CA ASN A 23 25.02 -31.08 10.71
C ASN A 23 25.50 -31.18 12.17
N GLY A 24 26.05 -32.34 12.58
CA GLY A 24 26.64 -32.54 13.91
C GLY A 24 25.64 -32.41 15.07
N GLN A 25 24.35 -32.68 14.82
CA GLN A 25 23.30 -32.55 15.83
C GLN A 25 23.36 -33.70 16.84
N GLN A 26 22.82 -33.47 18.04
CA GLN A 26 22.96 -34.39 19.18
C GLN A 26 22.35 -35.78 18.88
N LEU A 27 23.15 -36.84 19.07
CA LEU A 27 22.85 -38.21 18.62
C LEU A 27 21.56 -38.82 19.20
N TYR A 28 21.03 -38.32 20.32
CA TYR A 28 19.74 -38.80 20.84
C TYR A 28 18.57 -38.52 19.90
N TRP A 29 18.68 -37.57 18.95
CA TRP A 29 17.65 -37.33 17.93
C TRP A 29 17.49 -38.50 16.96
N LEU A 30 18.57 -39.23 16.67
CA LEU A 30 18.50 -40.45 15.86
C LEU A 30 17.69 -41.53 16.58
N LEU A 31 17.84 -41.64 17.90
CA LEU A 31 17.08 -42.59 18.72
C LEU A 31 15.58 -42.25 18.70
N ILE A 32 15.22 -40.97 18.85
CA ILE A 32 13.83 -40.50 18.81
C ILE A 32 13.21 -40.72 17.42
N LEU A 33 13.96 -40.44 16.35
CA LEU A 33 13.51 -40.62 14.97
C LEU A 33 13.35 -42.10 14.60
N PHE A 34 14.13 -42.98 15.22
CA PHE A 34 14.03 -44.42 15.02
C PHE A 34 12.84 -45.04 15.79
N MET A 35 12.64 -44.62 17.05
CA MET A 35 11.53 -45.12 17.87
C MET A 35 10.16 -44.59 17.43
N PHE A 36 10.11 -43.35 16.93
CA PHE A 36 8.86 -42.70 16.52
C PHE A 36 9.06 -41.95 15.19
N PRO A 37 9.17 -42.65 14.04
CA PRO A 37 9.57 -42.04 12.77
C PRO A 37 8.60 -40.96 12.26
N LEU A 38 7.29 -41.11 12.49
CA LEU A 38 6.33 -40.10 12.03
C LEU A 38 6.36 -38.85 12.95
N LEU A 39 6.21 -39.07 14.25
CA LEU A 39 6.13 -37.98 15.23
C LEU A 39 7.48 -37.30 15.44
N GLY A 40 8.56 -38.07 15.49
CA GLY A 40 9.94 -37.59 15.56
C GLY A 40 10.32 -36.73 14.36
N SER A 41 9.87 -37.08 13.15
CA SER A 41 10.11 -36.24 11.96
C SER A 41 9.39 -34.89 12.05
N VAL A 42 8.14 -34.87 12.51
CA VAL A 42 7.36 -33.64 12.67
C VAL A 42 7.97 -32.73 13.74
N VAL A 43 8.31 -33.30 14.90
CA VAL A 43 8.92 -32.54 15.99
C VAL A 43 10.30 -32.02 15.58
N TYR A 44 11.12 -32.82 14.91
CA TYR A 44 12.43 -32.38 14.41
C TYR A 44 12.31 -31.26 13.38
N PHE A 45 11.31 -31.34 12.49
CA PHE A 45 11.04 -30.29 11.52
C PHE A 45 10.76 -28.94 12.18
N PHE A 46 9.86 -28.90 13.17
CA PHE A 46 9.49 -27.65 13.84
C PHE A 46 10.53 -27.16 14.85
N ALA A 47 11.16 -28.06 15.60
CA ALA A 47 12.06 -27.70 16.70
C ALA A 47 13.49 -27.38 16.23
N ILE A 48 13.95 -27.99 15.14
CA ILE A 48 15.37 -27.92 14.73
C ILE A 48 15.51 -27.47 13.28
N TYR A 49 14.82 -28.10 12.34
CA TYR A 49 15.01 -27.78 10.92
C TYR A 49 14.50 -26.38 10.55
N LEU A 50 13.29 -26.01 11.02
CA LEU A 50 12.70 -24.70 10.77
C LEU A 50 13.55 -23.54 11.33
N PRO A 51 14.02 -23.54 12.59
CA PRO A 51 14.83 -22.44 13.12
C PRO A 51 16.29 -22.40 12.63
N ASN A 52 16.91 -23.54 12.30
CA ASN A 52 18.29 -23.56 11.76
C ASN A 52 18.37 -23.46 10.24
N SER A 53 17.26 -23.64 9.51
CA SER A 53 17.18 -23.16 8.14
C SER A 53 17.29 -21.64 8.22
N ARG A 54 18.33 -21.07 7.60
CA ARG A 54 18.50 -19.61 7.50
C ARG A 54 17.30 -19.04 6.76
N LEU A 55 16.24 -18.77 7.50
CA LEU A 55 15.04 -18.10 7.06
C LEU A 55 15.50 -16.73 6.57
N PRO A 56 15.34 -16.41 5.27
CA PRO A 56 15.60 -15.05 4.81
C PRO A 56 14.67 -14.12 5.58
N GLN A 57 15.14 -12.90 5.85
CA GLN A 57 14.49 -11.83 6.62
C GLN A 57 13.04 -11.47 6.20
N GLY A 58 12.47 -12.15 5.20
CA GLY A 58 11.09 -12.01 4.73
C GLY A 58 10.01 -12.53 5.68
N ALA A 59 10.29 -13.45 6.61
CA ALA A 59 9.24 -13.99 7.49
C ALA A 59 8.62 -12.93 8.45
N ARG A 60 9.42 -11.94 8.88
CA ARG A 60 8.89 -10.79 9.65
C ARG A 60 8.00 -9.87 8.80
N LYS A 61 8.30 -9.72 7.51
CA LYS A 61 7.49 -8.93 6.56
C LYS A 61 6.19 -9.65 6.16
N VAL A 62 6.20 -10.98 6.06
CA VAL A 62 4.97 -11.74 5.78
C VAL A 62 4.01 -11.69 6.96
N ALA A 63 4.51 -11.70 8.20
CA ALA A 63 3.68 -11.47 9.39
C ALA A 63 3.09 -10.05 9.43
N SER A 64 3.85 -9.01 9.09
CA SER A 64 3.30 -7.64 9.07
C SER A 64 2.26 -7.44 7.96
N VAL A 65 2.47 -8.03 6.77
CA VAL A 65 1.51 -7.97 5.66
C VAL A 65 0.24 -8.79 5.97
N ALA A 66 0.37 -9.97 6.58
CA ALA A 66 -0.78 -10.74 7.03
C ALA A 66 -1.55 -10.05 8.17
N VAL A 67 -0.85 -9.35 9.09
CA VAL A 67 -1.47 -8.55 10.16
C VAL A 67 -2.19 -7.32 9.61
N GLN A 68 -1.69 -6.69 8.54
CA GLN A 68 -2.35 -5.54 7.90
C GLN A 68 -3.64 -5.95 7.17
N VAL A 69 -3.73 -7.21 6.70
CA VAL A 69 -4.98 -7.80 6.19
C VAL A 69 -5.94 -8.18 7.32
N LEU A 70 -5.42 -8.56 8.50
CA LEU A 70 -6.23 -8.92 9.67
C LEU A 70 -6.77 -7.71 10.44
N ASP A 71 -6.12 -6.54 10.35
CA ASP A 71 -6.52 -5.34 11.08
C ASP A 71 -6.19 -4.04 10.30
N PRO A 72 -7.02 -3.68 9.31
CA PRO A 72 -6.82 -2.48 8.49
C PRO A 72 -6.83 -1.18 9.32
N ASN A 73 -7.43 -1.19 10.52
CA ASN A 73 -7.57 -0.01 11.37
C ASN A 73 -6.52 0.07 12.48
N ARG A 74 -5.53 -0.83 12.49
CA ARG A 74 -4.49 -0.84 13.52
C ARG A 74 -3.72 0.48 13.58
N GLU A 75 -3.28 0.99 12.44
CA GLU A 75 -2.51 2.24 12.37
C GLU A 75 -3.35 3.43 12.86
N LEU A 76 -4.63 3.50 12.48
CA LEU A 76 -5.56 4.52 12.98
C LEU A 76 -5.68 4.48 14.50
N ARG A 77 -5.84 3.29 15.09
CA ARG A 77 -5.94 3.15 16.56
C ARG A 77 -4.64 3.55 17.26
N GLU A 78 -3.49 3.12 16.74
CA GLU A 78 -2.18 3.49 17.31
C GLU A 78 -1.92 5.00 17.20
N ALA A 79 -2.23 5.61 16.05
CA ALA A 79 -2.08 7.04 15.83
C ALA A 79 -3.00 7.87 16.74
N LYS A 80 -4.26 7.43 16.91
CA LYS A 80 -5.22 8.07 17.81
C LYS A 80 -4.75 8.00 19.27
N ALA A 81 -4.34 6.82 19.74
CA ALA A 81 -3.81 6.64 21.09
C ALA A 81 -2.56 7.50 21.34
N ALA A 82 -1.65 7.60 20.35
CA ALA A 82 -0.46 8.43 20.46
C ALA A 82 -0.80 9.92 20.56
N PHE A 83 -1.80 10.40 19.81
CA PHE A 83 -2.27 11.78 19.87
C PHE A 83 -2.99 12.09 21.19
N GLU A 84 -3.84 11.19 21.67
CA GLU A 84 -4.51 11.33 22.98
C GLU A 84 -3.51 11.35 24.14
N TYR A 85 -2.44 10.55 24.05
CA TYR A 85 -1.37 10.54 25.05
C TYR A 85 -0.48 11.77 24.99
N THR A 86 -0.10 12.21 23.78
CA THR A 86 0.70 13.43 23.59
C THR A 86 0.25 14.17 22.34
N PRO A 87 -0.46 15.31 22.47
CA PRO A 87 -1.00 16.06 21.34
C PRO A 87 0.08 16.93 20.68
N THR A 88 1.08 16.29 20.08
CA THR A 88 2.09 16.98 19.27
C THR A 88 1.63 17.14 17.83
N ALA A 89 2.18 18.13 17.11
CA ALA A 89 1.89 18.32 15.69
C ALA A 89 2.23 17.08 14.83
N GLN A 90 3.31 16.36 15.18
CA GLN A 90 3.67 15.12 14.51
C GLN A 90 2.63 14.02 14.74
N ASN A 91 2.16 13.84 15.98
CA ASN A 91 1.12 12.85 16.28
C ASN A 91 -0.20 13.21 15.62
N GLN A 92 -0.53 14.51 15.57
CA GLN A 92 -1.72 15.01 14.89
C GLN A 92 -1.66 14.78 13.37
N MET A 93 -0.52 15.03 12.74
CA MET A 93 -0.30 14.74 11.32
C MET A 93 -0.39 13.23 11.03
N ARG A 94 0.19 12.40 11.89
CA ARG A 94 0.08 10.93 11.78
C ARG A 94 -1.36 10.46 11.89
N LEU A 95 -2.12 11.01 12.84
CA LEU A 95 -3.55 10.75 13.01
C LEU A 95 -4.33 11.12 11.74
N ALA A 96 -4.11 12.32 11.19
CA ALA A 96 -4.78 12.76 9.97
C ALA A 96 -4.50 11.84 8.77
N SER A 97 -3.25 11.41 8.61
CA SER A 97 -2.86 10.46 7.56
C SER A 97 -3.56 9.11 7.74
N ALA A 98 -3.58 8.59 8.96
CA ALA A 98 -4.20 7.30 9.25
C ALA A 98 -5.73 7.34 9.08
N GLN A 99 -6.38 8.46 9.42
CA GLN A 99 -7.82 8.68 9.14
C GLN A 99 -8.09 8.64 7.64
N LEU A 100 -7.26 9.32 6.84
CA LEU A 100 -7.43 9.35 5.39
C LEU A 100 -7.23 7.96 4.76
N GLU A 101 -6.24 7.20 5.23
CA GLU A 101 -5.98 5.83 4.77
C GLU A 101 -7.08 4.84 5.18
N ALA A 102 -7.72 5.06 6.32
CA ALA A 102 -8.88 4.28 6.77
C ALA A 102 -10.18 4.62 6.00
N GLY A 103 -10.18 5.69 5.19
CA GLY A 103 -11.35 6.15 4.44
C GLY A 103 -12.19 7.22 5.16
N ASP A 104 -11.77 7.65 6.37
CA ASP A 104 -12.44 8.69 7.16
C ASP A 104 -12.00 10.09 6.70
N ALA A 105 -12.24 10.41 5.43
CA ALA A 105 -11.76 11.63 4.78
C ALA A 105 -12.21 12.92 5.48
N GLN A 106 -13.45 12.95 5.99
CA GLN A 106 -14.00 14.11 6.69
C GLN A 106 -13.26 14.40 8.01
N GLU A 107 -12.97 13.36 8.80
CA GLU A 107 -12.19 13.54 10.03
C GLU A 107 -10.74 13.93 9.69
N ALA A 108 -10.15 13.29 8.69
CA ALA A 108 -8.80 13.63 8.23
C ALA A 108 -8.70 15.11 7.82
N ALA A 109 -9.68 15.63 7.07
CA ALA A 109 -9.72 17.03 6.67
C ALA A 109 -9.78 17.95 7.89
N ALA A 110 -10.62 17.65 8.89
CA ALA A 110 -10.71 18.44 10.12
C ALA A 110 -9.40 18.39 10.93
N THR A 111 -8.75 17.23 11.02
CA THR A 111 -7.46 17.08 11.73
C THR A 111 -6.34 17.85 11.02
N TYR A 112 -6.27 17.80 9.69
CA TYR A 112 -5.32 18.59 8.89
C TYR A 112 -5.59 20.10 9.00
N GLU A 113 -6.85 20.53 8.95
CA GLU A 113 -7.23 21.94 9.19
C GLU A 113 -6.74 22.41 10.55
N ALA A 114 -6.88 21.59 11.59
CA ALA A 114 -6.39 21.89 12.92
C ALA A 114 -4.85 21.95 12.97
N CYS A 115 -4.13 21.09 12.24
CA CYS A 115 -2.67 21.17 12.11
C CYS A 115 -2.21 22.51 11.51
N LEU A 116 -2.98 23.05 10.55
CA LEU A 116 -2.67 24.31 9.87
C LEU A 116 -2.98 25.55 10.73
N ARG A 117 -3.56 25.40 11.92
CA ARG A 117 -3.76 26.52 12.85
C ARG A 117 -2.46 26.78 13.61
N GLY A 118 -1.88 27.97 13.42
CA GLY A 118 -0.69 28.41 14.14
C GLY A 118 0.61 28.18 13.38
N ALA A 119 1.62 27.62 14.06
CA ALA A 119 3.00 27.59 13.58
C ALA A 119 3.22 26.79 12.28
N PHE A 120 2.39 25.79 12.01
CA PHE A 120 2.50 24.93 10.82
C PHE A 120 1.60 25.37 9.66
N SER A 121 1.04 26.58 9.73
CA SER A 121 0.15 27.11 8.68
C SER A 121 0.77 27.12 7.28
N SER A 122 2.10 27.21 7.16
CA SER A 122 2.80 27.20 5.86
C SER A 122 3.45 25.86 5.50
N ASP A 123 3.26 24.81 6.30
CA ASP A 123 3.88 23.50 6.08
C ASP A 123 3.30 22.83 4.82
N LEU A 124 4.18 22.48 3.87
CA LEU A 124 3.78 21.95 2.56
C LEU A 124 3.26 20.51 2.63
N GLU A 125 3.79 19.68 3.54
CA GLU A 125 3.33 18.29 3.72
C GLU A 125 1.95 18.25 4.36
N ILE A 126 1.70 19.11 5.36
CA ILE A 126 0.37 19.23 5.99
C ILE A 126 -0.64 19.77 4.97
N ARG A 127 -0.27 20.78 4.16
CA ARG A 127 -1.15 21.29 3.09
C ARG A 127 -1.44 20.26 2.01
N LEU A 128 -0.46 19.44 1.64
CA LEU A 128 -0.66 18.36 0.68
C LEU A 128 -1.60 17.28 1.24
N GLY A 129 -1.43 16.91 2.51
CA GLY A 129 -2.34 16.01 3.22
C GLY A 129 -3.76 16.55 3.28
N ALA A 130 -3.92 17.83 3.64
CA ALA A 130 -5.20 18.52 3.62
C ALA A 130 -5.85 18.45 2.24
N ALA A 131 -5.13 18.83 1.17
CA ALA A 131 -5.64 18.80 -0.21
C ALA A 131 -6.15 17.42 -0.63
N ARG A 132 -5.43 16.35 -0.25
CA ARG A 132 -5.87 14.96 -0.48
C ARG A 132 -7.17 14.65 0.26
N ALA A 133 -7.26 15.00 1.54
CA ALA A 133 -8.49 14.78 2.33
C ALA A 133 -9.70 15.55 1.78
N TYR A 134 -9.51 16.81 1.37
CA TYR A 134 -10.55 17.62 0.73
C TYR A 134 -11.05 16.98 -0.59
N LEU A 135 -10.14 16.45 -1.42
CA LEU A 135 -10.52 15.77 -2.66
C LEU A 135 -11.39 14.53 -2.42
N GLU A 136 -11.06 13.73 -1.40
CA GLU A 136 -11.88 12.57 -1.03
C GLU A 136 -13.23 12.99 -0.41
N CYS A 137 -13.32 14.22 0.13
CA CYS A 137 -14.58 14.85 0.55
C CYS A 137 -15.37 15.54 -0.57
N ALA A 138 -14.96 15.43 -1.84
CA ALA A 138 -15.51 16.19 -2.97
C ALA A 138 -15.44 17.72 -2.81
N ARG A 139 -14.52 18.22 -1.98
CA ARG A 139 -14.29 19.64 -1.69
C ARG A 139 -13.16 20.19 -2.57
N GLY A 140 -13.32 20.10 -3.89
CA GLY A 140 -12.28 20.45 -4.87
C GLY A 140 -11.76 21.89 -4.77
N ALA A 141 -12.63 22.87 -4.52
CA ALA A 141 -12.23 24.28 -4.44
C ALA A 141 -11.30 24.55 -3.23
N GLU A 142 -11.52 23.88 -2.11
CA GLU A 142 -10.69 24.01 -0.91
C GLU A 142 -9.35 23.29 -1.10
N ALA A 143 -9.35 22.13 -1.77
CA ALA A 143 -8.12 21.46 -2.17
C ALA A 143 -7.24 22.36 -3.08
N LEU A 144 -7.83 23.07 -4.04
CA LEU A 144 -7.11 24.01 -4.91
C LEU A 144 -6.40 25.09 -4.11
N THR A 145 -7.02 25.62 -3.06
CA THR A 145 -6.41 26.67 -2.22
C THR A 145 -5.09 26.19 -1.61
N HIS A 146 -5.03 24.93 -1.16
CA HIS A 146 -3.79 24.34 -0.63
C HIS A 146 -2.76 24.05 -1.72
N LEU A 147 -3.19 23.52 -2.88
CA LEU A 147 -2.30 23.17 -3.99
C LEU A 147 -1.68 24.40 -4.66
N GLU A 148 -2.44 25.48 -4.81
CA GLU A 148 -1.94 26.77 -5.30
C GLU A 148 -0.93 27.38 -4.33
N PHE A 149 -1.19 27.29 -3.02
CA PHE A 149 -0.21 27.72 -2.02
C PHE A 149 1.11 26.95 -2.19
N ILE A 150 1.05 25.61 -2.29
CA ILE A 150 2.23 24.77 -2.49
C ILE A 150 3.00 25.20 -3.74
N ARG A 151 2.33 25.35 -4.89
CA ARG A 151 2.97 25.78 -6.15
C ARG A 151 3.63 27.15 -6.06
N ARG A 152 3.02 28.09 -5.33
CA ARG A 152 3.59 29.44 -5.13
C ARG A 152 4.80 29.42 -4.20
N THR A 153 4.82 28.54 -3.20
CA THR A 153 5.92 28.43 -2.25
C THR A 153 7.10 27.65 -2.81
N ASP A 154 6.85 26.49 -3.42
CA ASP A 154 7.89 25.65 -4.00
C ASP A 154 7.34 24.84 -5.18
N ILE A 155 7.76 25.20 -6.40
CA ILE A 155 7.38 24.51 -7.64
C ILE A 155 7.98 23.09 -7.77
N HIS A 156 9.05 22.80 -7.02
CA HIS A 156 9.73 21.50 -7.04
C HIS A 156 9.23 20.54 -5.96
N PHE A 157 8.32 20.98 -5.08
CA PHE A 157 7.73 20.13 -4.07
C PHE A 157 6.75 19.12 -4.70
N ARG A 158 7.17 17.85 -4.78
CA ARG A 158 6.36 16.70 -5.27
C ARG A 158 5.56 17.05 -6.54
N PRO A 159 6.23 17.51 -7.60
CA PRO A 159 5.60 18.30 -8.66
C PRO A 159 4.54 17.50 -9.44
N GLU A 160 4.79 16.21 -9.67
CA GLU A 160 3.82 15.31 -10.29
C GLU A 160 2.55 15.15 -9.45
N MET A 161 2.71 14.84 -8.16
CA MET A 161 1.57 14.65 -7.25
C MET A 161 0.73 15.92 -7.14
N VAL A 162 1.37 17.07 -6.99
CA VAL A 162 0.68 18.37 -6.96
C VAL A 162 -0.06 18.64 -8.27
N SER A 163 0.54 18.31 -9.43
CA SER A 163 -0.10 18.44 -10.74
C SER A 163 -1.34 17.57 -10.88
N LEU A 164 -1.26 16.28 -10.52
CA LEU A 164 -2.42 15.38 -10.59
C LEU A 164 -3.54 15.76 -9.63
N LEU A 165 -3.21 16.16 -8.40
CA LEU A 165 -4.22 16.63 -7.44
C LEU A 165 -4.84 17.96 -7.90
N THR A 166 -4.07 18.85 -8.54
CA THR A 166 -4.60 20.10 -9.10
C THR A 166 -5.59 19.81 -10.22
N ALA A 167 -5.25 18.92 -11.15
CA ALA A 167 -6.15 18.52 -12.23
C ALA A 167 -7.45 17.90 -11.69
N ARG A 168 -7.36 17.00 -10.71
CA ARG A 168 -8.53 16.42 -10.02
C ARG A 168 -9.38 17.48 -9.33
N ALA A 169 -8.76 18.43 -8.64
CA ALA A 169 -9.46 19.47 -7.90
C ALA A 169 -10.17 20.47 -8.83
N LEU A 170 -9.55 20.81 -9.97
CA LEU A 170 -10.19 21.56 -11.05
C LEU A 170 -11.42 20.82 -11.60
N ALA A 171 -11.29 19.52 -11.86
CA ALA A 171 -12.39 18.69 -12.36
C ALA A 171 -13.57 18.64 -11.36
N GLN A 172 -13.30 18.37 -10.07
CA GLN A 172 -14.35 18.38 -9.04
C GLN A 172 -15.01 19.75 -8.87
N SER A 173 -14.29 20.84 -9.17
CA SER A 173 -14.81 22.21 -9.11
C SER A 173 -15.56 22.63 -10.40
N GLY A 174 -15.78 21.70 -11.34
CA GLY A 174 -16.46 21.99 -12.62
C GLY A 174 -15.61 22.73 -13.66
N ARG A 175 -14.32 23.01 -13.36
CA ARG A 175 -13.39 23.72 -14.24
C ARG A 175 -12.74 22.79 -15.27
N GLN A 176 -13.58 22.15 -16.09
CA GLN A 176 -13.18 21.01 -16.93
C GLN A 176 -12.13 21.34 -18.00
N GLN A 177 -12.16 22.54 -18.56
CA GLN A 177 -11.18 22.96 -19.56
C GLN A 177 -9.78 23.10 -18.93
N GLU A 178 -9.71 23.66 -17.72
CA GLU A 178 -8.46 23.80 -16.99
C GLU A 178 -7.96 22.46 -16.47
N ALA A 179 -8.86 21.60 -15.98
CA ALA A 179 -8.53 20.22 -15.61
C ALA A 179 -7.91 19.46 -16.78
N LYS A 180 -8.51 19.59 -17.98
CA LYS A 180 -7.97 19.00 -19.21
C LYS A 180 -6.54 19.49 -19.48
N ALA A 181 -6.34 20.80 -19.46
CA ALA A 181 -5.03 21.39 -19.75
C ALA A 181 -3.97 20.88 -18.75
N GLU A 182 -4.30 20.83 -17.46
CA GLU A 182 -3.40 20.33 -16.42
C GLU A 182 -3.11 18.82 -16.59
N PHE A 183 -4.11 18.01 -16.96
CA PHE A 183 -3.90 16.59 -17.25
C PHE A 183 -3.04 16.35 -18.51
N ASP A 184 -3.28 17.08 -19.59
CA ASP A 184 -2.49 16.96 -20.83
C ASP A 184 -1.01 17.33 -20.57
N ASP A 185 -0.79 18.34 -19.75
CA ASP A 185 0.53 18.82 -19.34
C ASP A 185 1.23 17.83 -18.40
N ALA A 186 0.50 17.24 -17.44
CA ALA A 186 0.99 16.16 -16.59
C ALA A 186 1.38 14.91 -17.41
N LEU A 187 0.55 14.53 -18.39
CA LEU A 187 0.84 13.41 -19.30
C LEU A 187 2.09 13.66 -20.12
N THR A 188 2.31 14.91 -20.56
CA THR A 188 3.49 15.28 -21.34
C THR A 188 4.76 15.25 -20.50
N ARG A 189 4.71 15.74 -19.26
CA ARG A 189 5.89 15.86 -18.40
C ARG A 189 6.28 14.57 -17.68
N TYR A 190 5.31 13.87 -17.11
CA TYR A 190 5.57 12.76 -16.19
C TYR A 190 5.29 11.41 -16.84
N ASN A 191 4.17 11.30 -17.57
CA ASN A 191 3.73 10.07 -18.26
C ASN A 191 3.83 8.78 -17.40
N SER A 192 3.66 8.92 -16.08
CA SER A 192 3.69 7.80 -15.15
C SER A 192 2.48 6.90 -15.31
N PHE A 193 2.45 5.79 -14.57
CA PHE A 193 1.25 4.97 -14.52
C PHE A 193 0.09 5.73 -13.86
N GLU A 194 0.36 6.37 -12.73
CA GLU A 194 -0.61 7.13 -11.95
C GLU A 194 -1.20 8.29 -12.76
N CYS A 195 -0.36 9.01 -13.50
CA CYS A 195 -0.79 10.10 -14.36
C CYS A 195 -1.75 9.60 -15.46
N ARG A 196 -1.39 8.50 -16.14
CA ARG A 196 -2.26 7.90 -17.16
C ARG A 196 -3.57 7.40 -16.55
N ALA A 197 -3.53 6.76 -15.38
CA ALA A 197 -4.71 6.24 -14.71
C ALA A 197 -5.66 7.35 -14.23
N GLU A 198 -5.16 8.39 -13.57
CA GLU A 198 -5.98 9.52 -13.12
C GLU A 198 -6.55 10.30 -14.33
N CYS A 199 -5.78 10.48 -15.41
CA CYS A 199 -6.30 11.09 -16.63
C CYS A 199 -7.35 10.20 -17.31
N ALA A 200 -7.18 8.87 -17.30
CA ALA A 200 -8.17 7.94 -17.84
C ALA A 200 -9.48 7.98 -17.04
N ILE A 201 -9.41 8.02 -15.71
CA ILE A 201 -10.59 8.20 -14.84
C ILE A 201 -11.34 9.47 -15.22
N TRP A 202 -10.62 10.59 -15.32
CA TRP A 202 -11.23 11.87 -15.72
C TRP A 202 -11.83 11.79 -17.13
N ALA A 203 -11.12 11.22 -18.11
CA ALA A 203 -11.59 11.11 -19.48
C ALA A 203 -12.89 10.27 -19.58
N LEU A 204 -12.99 9.19 -18.80
CA LEU A 204 -14.21 8.37 -18.69
C LEU A 204 -15.37 9.18 -18.13
N GLN A 205 -15.16 9.91 -17.02
CA GLN A 205 -16.17 10.76 -16.39
C GLN A 205 -16.69 11.86 -17.33
N GLN A 206 -15.81 12.41 -18.18
CA GLN A 206 -16.18 13.41 -19.18
C GLN A 206 -16.77 12.84 -20.47
N GLY A 207 -16.87 11.50 -20.60
CA GLY A 207 -17.35 10.84 -21.81
C GLY A 207 -16.40 10.94 -23.02
N ASN A 208 -15.12 11.27 -22.81
CA ASN A 208 -14.13 11.37 -23.87
C ASN A 208 -13.58 9.97 -24.24
N LYS A 209 -14.34 9.27 -25.08
CA LYS A 209 -14.06 7.89 -25.50
C LYS A 209 -12.66 7.72 -26.08
N VAL A 210 -12.28 8.57 -27.04
CA VAL A 210 -11.00 8.46 -27.75
C VAL A 210 -9.81 8.55 -26.78
N LEU A 211 -9.81 9.54 -25.87
CA LEU A 211 -8.74 9.69 -24.89
C LEU A 211 -8.74 8.53 -23.89
N SER A 212 -9.91 8.14 -23.39
CA SER A 212 -10.03 7.05 -22.43
C SER A 212 -9.53 5.72 -23.00
N GLU A 213 -9.97 5.31 -24.20
CA GLU A 213 -9.59 4.04 -24.83
C GLU A 213 -8.07 3.95 -25.04
N ARG A 214 -7.45 5.04 -25.52
CA ARG A 214 -5.99 5.11 -25.69
C ARG A 214 -5.26 4.88 -24.36
N LEU A 215 -5.64 5.62 -23.31
CA LEU A 215 -4.98 5.53 -22.01
C LEU A 215 -5.22 4.18 -21.33
N LEU A 216 -6.43 3.61 -21.47
CA LEU A 216 -6.76 2.30 -20.92
C LEU A 216 -5.92 1.18 -21.57
N LEU A 217 -5.71 1.24 -22.89
CA LEU A 217 -4.87 0.27 -23.59
C LEU A 217 -3.41 0.32 -23.09
N ASP A 218 -2.89 1.52 -22.87
CA ASP A 218 -1.54 1.72 -22.32
C ASP A 218 -1.43 1.20 -20.87
N ILE A 219 -2.46 1.43 -20.06
CA ILE A 219 -2.57 0.95 -18.68
C ILE A 219 -2.60 -0.57 -18.63
N ASP A 220 -3.48 -1.21 -19.41
CA ASP A 220 -3.64 -2.67 -19.43
C ASP A 220 -2.34 -3.35 -19.90
N SER A 221 -1.67 -2.76 -20.90
CA SER A 221 -0.36 -3.22 -21.38
C SER A 221 0.73 -3.11 -20.30
N ALA A 222 0.73 -2.03 -19.51
CA ALA A 222 1.66 -1.87 -18.39
C ALA A 222 1.39 -2.90 -17.28
N MET A 223 0.11 -3.11 -16.94
CA MET A 223 -0.32 -4.01 -15.87
C MET A 223 -0.05 -5.50 -16.17
N ALA A 224 -0.01 -5.89 -17.45
CA ALA A 224 0.26 -7.27 -17.86
C ALA A 224 1.57 -7.84 -17.29
N ARG A 225 2.56 -6.97 -17.01
CA ARG A 225 3.89 -7.35 -16.50
C ARG A 225 4.03 -7.19 -14.98
N TRP A 226 2.98 -6.79 -14.27
CA TRP A 226 3.07 -6.47 -12.85
C TRP A 226 3.14 -7.68 -11.93
N SER A 227 3.96 -7.55 -10.89
CA SER A 227 3.97 -8.45 -9.74
C SER A 227 2.72 -8.28 -8.88
N SER A 228 2.43 -9.25 -8.00
CA SER A 228 1.36 -9.12 -7.00
C SER A 228 1.57 -7.91 -6.07
N HIS A 229 2.82 -7.61 -5.71
CA HIS A 229 3.16 -6.47 -4.88
C HIS A 229 2.84 -5.14 -5.57
N THR A 230 3.19 -5.01 -6.86
CA THR A 230 2.88 -3.81 -7.65
C THR A 230 1.37 -3.60 -7.77
N ARG A 231 0.60 -4.67 -7.99
CA ARG A 231 -0.87 -4.61 -8.02
C ARG A 231 -1.44 -4.17 -6.67
N ALA A 232 -0.90 -4.68 -5.56
CA ALA A 232 -1.33 -4.28 -4.21
C ALA A 232 -1.04 -2.79 -3.95
N MET A 233 0.11 -2.28 -4.38
CA MET A 233 0.48 -0.86 -4.24
C MET A 233 -0.51 0.07 -4.96
N TYR A 234 -0.99 -0.31 -6.15
CA TYR A 234 -1.95 0.48 -6.92
C TYR A 234 -3.41 0.11 -6.71
N ALA A 235 -3.72 -0.81 -5.79
CA ALA A 235 -5.08 -1.33 -5.61
C ALA A 235 -6.16 -0.24 -5.44
N PRO A 236 -5.96 0.83 -4.64
CA PRO A 236 -6.96 1.88 -4.50
C PRO A 236 -7.23 2.64 -5.81
N LEU A 237 -6.18 2.90 -6.59
CA LEU A 237 -6.28 3.58 -7.88
C LEU A 237 -6.97 2.70 -8.93
N LEU A 238 -6.66 1.40 -8.96
CA LEU A 238 -7.32 0.44 -9.83
C LEU A 238 -8.81 0.32 -9.52
N ALA A 239 -9.18 0.28 -8.23
CA ALA A 239 -10.59 0.25 -7.82
C ALA A 239 -11.35 1.50 -8.32
N ARG A 240 -10.74 2.69 -8.24
CA ARG A 240 -11.32 3.93 -8.79
C ARG A 240 -11.44 3.90 -10.31
N LEU A 241 -10.43 3.35 -11.00
CA LEU A 241 -10.46 3.18 -12.45
C LEU A 241 -11.57 2.23 -12.89
N GLU A 242 -11.72 1.09 -12.22
CA GLU A 242 -12.79 0.13 -12.49
C GLU A 242 -14.18 0.74 -12.22
N ALA A 243 -14.33 1.52 -11.16
CA ALA A 243 -15.58 2.23 -10.87
C ALA A 243 -15.95 3.23 -11.97
N ALA A 244 -14.97 3.93 -12.56
CA ALA A 244 -15.19 4.88 -13.65
C ALA A 244 -15.50 4.21 -15.01
N ARG A 245 -15.19 2.92 -15.17
CA ARG A 245 -15.48 2.15 -16.40
C ARG A 245 -16.94 1.66 -16.46
N ARG A 246 -17.66 1.65 -15.33
CA ARG A 246 -19.05 1.17 -15.23
C ARG A 246 -20.05 2.27 -15.57
#